data_AF-A0A4Q0SKN5-F1
#
_entry.id   AF-A0A4Q0SKN5-F1
#
_cell.length_a   1.000
_cell.length_b   1.000
_cell.length_c   1.000
_cell.angle_alpha   90.00
_cell.angle_beta   90.00
_cell.angle_gamma   90.00
#
_symmetry.space_group_name_H-M   'P 1'
#
loop_
_entity.id
_entity.type
_entity.pdbx_description
1 polymer ?
#
loop_
_entity_poly.entity_id
_entity_poly.type
_entity_poly.pdbx_seq_one_letter_code
_entity_poly.pdbx_strand_id
1 'polypeptide(L)'
;MTSTDDWLKKQGEPLSLFDLANRWGEALKVVGAGNGAGLIAGGAALATFAKYPNALPLIKAGGVCFFVGVLSFAVGFASLQLAIFSYDAMLHEVRLKKQESVRNLERTIAIAMAGANWLALGSATAFVLGLLFGLRVFLSF
;
A
#
# COMPACT_ATOMS: atom_id res chain seq x y z
N MET A 1 -22.98 -29.44 5.07
CA MET A 1 -22.85 -28.49 6.18
C MET A 1 -21.42 -28.56 6.70
N THR A 2 -20.52 -27.74 6.16
CA THR A 2 -19.08 -27.71 6.49
C THR A 2 -18.58 -26.26 6.64
N SER A 3 -19.47 -25.34 7.00
CA SER A 3 -19.28 -23.92 6.65
C SER A 3 -18.93 -22.98 7.80
N THR A 4 -18.54 -23.48 8.97
CA THR A 4 -18.21 -22.58 10.10
C THR A 4 -17.01 -23.08 10.91
N ASP A 5 -16.96 -24.37 11.21
CA ASP A 5 -15.84 -24.96 11.97
C ASP A 5 -14.52 -24.97 11.18
N ASP A 6 -14.54 -25.28 9.89
CA ASP A 6 -13.33 -25.26 9.05
C ASP A 6 -12.79 -23.84 8.82
N TRP A 7 -13.68 -22.84 8.78
CA TRP A 7 -13.29 -21.44 8.65
C TRP A 7 -12.62 -20.93 9.94
N LEU A 8 -13.20 -21.24 11.10
CA LEU A 8 -12.62 -20.92 12.41
C LEU A 8 -11.28 -21.64 12.61
N LYS A 9 -11.17 -22.89 12.15
CA LYS A 9 -9.94 -23.67 12.25
C LYS A 9 -8.82 -23.09 11.39
N LYS A 10 -9.12 -22.64 10.17
CA LYS A 10 -8.17 -21.92 9.30
C LYS A 10 -7.73 -20.56 9.85
N GLN A 11 -8.56 -19.89 10.65
CA GLN A 11 -8.17 -18.64 11.32
C GLN A 11 -7.21 -18.85 12.50
N GLY A 12 -7.23 -20.04 13.11
CA GLY A 12 -6.33 -20.39 14.21
C GLY A 12 -4.98 -20.98 13.76
N GLU A 13 -4.86 -21.33 12.48
CA GLU A 13 -3.59 -21.78 11.92
C GLU A 13 -2.65 -20.56 11.80
N PRO A 14 -1.43 -20.62 12.39
CA PRO A 14 -0.46 -19.54 12.22
C PRO A 14 -0.23 -19.36 10.72
N LEU A 15 -0.31 -18.12 10.22
CA LEU A 15 -0.03 -17.84 8.82
C LEU A 15 1.31 -18.49 8.48
N SER A 16 1.26 -19.48 7.58
CA SER A 16 2.47 -20.15 7.11
C SER A 16 3.42 -19.07 6.61
N LEU A 17 4.69 -19.11 7.02
CA LEU A 17 5.73 -18.21 6.50
C LEU A 17 5.75 -18.23 4.97
N PHE A 18 5.31 -19.34 4.36
CA PHE A 18 5.15 -19.49 2.92
C PHE A 18 4.00 -18.64 2.34
N ASP A 19 2.87 -18.51 3.04
CA ASP A 19 1.74 -17.66 2.63
C ASP A 19 2.08 -16.17 2.80
N LEU A 20 2.78 -15.83 3.87
CA LEU A 20 3.38 -14.50 4.05
C LEU A 20 4.34 -14.20 2.88
N ALA A 21 5.29 -15.09 2.59
CA ALA A 21 6.23 -14.93 1.50
C ALA A 21 5.55 -14.79 0.13
N ASN A 22 4.47 -15.53 -0.13
CA ASN A 22 3.68 -15.39 -1.35
C ASN A 22 3.01 -14.01 -1.45
N ARG A 23 2.39 -13.52 -0.37
CA ARG A 23 1.79 -12.16 -0.35
C ARG A 23 2.84 -11.06 -0.50
N TRP A 24 4.03 -11.25 0.06
CA TRP A 24 5.18 -10.37 -0.15
C TRP A 24 5.65 -10.39 -1.61
N GLY A 25 5.70 -11.57 -2.24
CA GLY A 25 6.01 -11.71 -3.66
C GLY A 25 5.00 -11.00 -4.56
N GLU A 26 3.71 -11.08 -4.25
CA GLU A 26 2.66 -10.33 -4.96
C GLU A 26 2.81 -8.82 -4.76
N ALA A 27 3.04 -8.35 -3.54
CA ALA A 27 3.27 -6.94 -3.26
C ALA A 27 4.50 -6.40 -4.02
N LEU A 28 5.60 -7.15 -4.04
CA LEU A 28 6.81 -6.80 -4.80
C LEU A 28 6.57 -6.78 -6.31
N LYS A 29 5.77 -7.70 -6.85
CA LYS A 29 5.37 -7.68 -8.26
C LYS A 29 4.58 -6.43 -8.61
N VAL A 30 3.64 -6.02 -7.76
CA VAL A 30 2.84 -4.80 -7.95
C VAL A 30 3.73 -3.56 -7.92
N VAL A 31 4.65 -3.47 -6.96
CA VAL A 31 5.63 -2.36 -6.88
C VAL A 31 6.54 -2.34 -8.11
N GLY A 32 7.07 -3.50 -8.51
CA GLY A 32 7.93 -3.63 -9.69
C GLY A 32 7.22 -3.26 -10.99
N ALA A 33 6.00 -3.75 -11.20
CA ALA A 33 5.17 -3.41 -12.36
C ALA A 33 4.80 -1.92 -12.38
N GLY A 34 4.45 -1.34 -11.23
CA GLY A 34 4.15 0.09 -11.10
C GLY A 34 5.34 0.98 -11.46
N ASN A 35 6.53 0.68 -10.92
CA ASN A 35 7.74 1.42 -11.23
C ASN A 35 8.18 1.25 -12.70
N GLY A 36 8.05 0.04 -13.25
CA GLY A 36 8.35 -0.23 -14.66
C GLY A 36 7.41 0.52 -15.61
N ALA A 37 6.11 0.52 -15.32
CA ALA A 37 5.13 1.31 -16.07
C ALA A 37 5.44 2.82 -15.98
N GLY A 38 5.85 3.30 -14.80
CA GLY A 38 6.27 4.68 -14.59
C GLY A 38 7.49 5.09 -15.44
N LEU A 39 8.49 4.22 -15.56
CA LEU A 39 9.67 4.46 -16.40
C LEU A 39 9.31 4.52 -17.90
N ILE A 40 8.47 3.61 -18.37
CA ILE A 40 8.01 3.60 -19.76
C ILE A 40 7.19 4.85 -20.05
N ALA A 41 6.27 5.23 -19.15
CA ALA A 41 5.49 6.45 -19.27
C ALA A 41 6.38 7.71 -19.26
N GLY A 42 7.40 7.76 -18.40
CA GLY A 42 8.38 8.84 -18.36
C GLY A 42 9.18 8.97 -19.66
N GLY A 43 9.61 7.83 -20.24
CA GLY A 43 10.27 7.80 -21.55
C GLY A 43 9.37 8.29 -22.69
N ALA A 44 8.10 7.87 -22.71
CA ALA A 44 7.12 8.33 -23.69
C ALA A 44 6.78 9.83 -23.54
N ALA A 45 6.70 10.32 -22.30
CA ALA A 45 6.47 11.73 -22.01
C ALA A 45 7.62 12.61 -22.53
N LEU A 46 8.88 12.17 -22.37
CA LEU A 46 10.07 12.87 -22.87
C LEU A 46 10.03 13.14 -24.38
N ALA A 47 9.59 12.16 -25.18
CA ALA A 47 9.43 12.33 -26.62
C ALA A 47 8.29 13.31 -26.99
N THR A 48 7.28 13.43 -26.13
CA THR A 48 6.08 14.25 -26.37
C THR A 48 6.28 15.72 -25.98
N PHE A 49 7.14 16.01 -25.00
CA PHE A 49 7.38 17.37 -24.49
C PHE A 49 7.95 18.34 -25.52
N ALA A 50 8.68 17.84 -26.53
CA ALA A 50 9.23 18.69 -27.59
C ALA A 50 8.14 19.33 -28.47
N LYS A 51 6.96 18.71 -28.57
CA LYS A 51 5.83 19.21 -29.38
C LYS A 51 4.85 20.09 -28.60
N TYR A 52 4.74 19.92 -27.29
CA TYR A 52 3.69 20.56 -26.50
C TYR A 52 4.20 21.12 -25.15
N PRO A 53 4.91 22.25 -25.15
CA PRO A 53 5.50 22.83 -23.94
C PRO A 53 4.46 23.27 -22.89
N ASN A 54 3.25 23.63 -23.33
CA ASN A 54 2.18 24.06 -22.42
C ASN A 54 1.62 22.91 -21.55
N ALA A 55 1.84 21.65 -21.95
CA ALA A 55 1.43 20.47 -21.18
C ALA A 55 2.38 20.14 -20.01
N LEU A 56 3.60 20.69 -20.05
CA LEU A 56 4.69 20.36 -19.14
C LEU A 56 4.38 20.65 -17.66
N PRO A 57 3.72 21.78 -17.28
CA PRO A 57 3.34 22.04 -15.89
C PRO A 57 2.34 21.01 -15.33
N LEU A 58 1.35 20.60 -16.13
CA LEU A 58 0.34 19.61 -15.74
C LEU A 58 0.94 18.22 -15.57
N ILE A 59 1.87 17.82 -16.45
CA ILE A 59 2.57 16.54 -16.31
C ILE A 59 3.45 16.54 -15.05
N LYS A 60 4.14 17.65 -14.75
CA LYS A 60 4.91 17.78 -13.50
C LYS A 60 4.01 17.67 -12.26
N ALA A 61 2.85 18.35 -12.27
CA ALA A 61 1.87 18.26 -11.19
C ALA A 61 1.37 16.82 -11.01
N GLY A 62 1.03 16.13 -12.11
CA GLY A 62 0.67 14.71 -12.09
C GLY A 62 1.78 13.84 -11.51
N GLY A 63 3.03 14.06 -11.91
CA GLY A 63 4.20 13.36 -11.36
C GLY A 63 4.37 13.55 -9.85
N VAL A 64 4.18 14.76 -9.33
CA VAL A 64 4.21 15.04 -7.88
C VAL A 64 3.09 14.28 -7.16
N CYS A 65 1.87 14.26 -7.72
CA CYS A 65 0.77 13.49 -7.14
C CYS A 65 1.08 11.99 -7.10
N PHE A 66 1.64 11.41 -8.16
CA PHE A 66 2.08 10.01 -8.16
C PHE A 66 3.17 9.75 -7.12
N PHE A 67 4.16 10.63 -7.01
CA PHE A 67 5.24 10.49 -6.03
C PHE A 67 4.72 10.48 -4.59
N VAL A 68 3.84 11.43 -4.25
CA VAL A 68 3.17 11.46 -2.93
C VAL A 68 2.36 10.18 -2.72
N GLY A 69 1.62 9.74 -3.74
CA GLY A 69 0.85 8.50 -3.68
C GLY A 69 1.70 7.27 -3.36
N VAL A 70 2.87 7.13 -3.99
CA VAL A 70 3.83 6.04 -3.73
C VAL A 70 4.38 6.11 -2.31
N LEU A 71 4.78 7.29 -1.83
CA LEU A 71 5.28 7.45 -0.46
C LEU A 71 4.22 7.12 0.59
N SER A 72 3.00 7.64 0.42
CA SER A 72 1.88 7.30 1.32
C SER A 72 1.57 5.81 1.30
N PHE A 73 1.60 5.16 0.13
CA PHE A 73 1.44 3.71 0.02
C PHE A 73 2.52 2.94 0.78
N ALA A 74 3.80 3.31 0.59
CA ALA A 74 4.92 2.64 1.24
C ALA A 74 4.85 2.74 2.77
N VAL A 75 4.52 3.92 3.31
CA VAL A 75 4.37 4.11 4.76
C VAL A 75 3.12 3.36 5.29
N GLY A 76 2.02 3.36 4.53
CA GLY A 76 0.82 2.62 4.89
C GLY A 76 1.07 1.11 4.93
N PHE A 77 1.83 0.59 3.97
CA PHE A 77 2.23 -0.81 3.93
C PHE A 77 3.16 -1.18 5.09
N ALA A 78 4.13 -0.32 5.44
CA ALA A 78 4.97 -0.52 6.61
C ALA A 78 4.15 -0.54 7.92
N SER A 79 3.11 0.29 8.00
CA SER A 79 2.19 0.30 9.15
C SER A 79 1.37 -1.00 9.25
N LEU A 80 0.93 -1.57 8.12
CA LEU A 80 0.30 -2.89 8.12
C LEU A 80 1.24 -3.99 8.63
N GLN A 81 2.51 -3.96 8.24
CA GLN A 81 3.49 -4.93 8.73
C GLN A 81 3.70 -4.80 10.23
N LEU A 82 3.79 -3.56 10.73
CA LEU A 82 3.90 -3.32 12.17
C LEU A 82 2.69 -3.89 12.92
N ALA A 83 1.48 -3.73 12.39
CA ALA A 83 0.27 -4.31 12.97
C ALA A 83 0.33 -5.85 13.01
N ILE A 84 0.76 -6.49 11.91
CA ILE A 84 0.87 -7.96 11.82
C ILE A 84 1.89 -8.48 12.84
N PHE A 85 3.10 -7.93 12.88
CA PHE A 85 4.11 -8.38 13.84
C PHE A 85 3.73 -8.10 15.29
N SER A 86 3.05 -6.99 15.55
CA SER A 86 2.53 -6.66 16.89
C SER A 86 1.43 -7.64 17.31
N TYR A 87 0.59 -8.09 16.37
CA TYR A 87 -0.44 -9.09 16.62
C TYR A 87 0.17 -10.46 16.96
N ASP A 88 1.18 -10.91 16.22
CA ASP A 88 1.90 -12.15 16.54
C ASP A 88 2.57 -12.07 17.93
N ALA A 89 3.21 -10.94 18.24
CA ALA A 89 3.78 -10.69 19.56
C ALA A 89 2.72 -10.72 20.67
N MET A 90 1.53 -10.16 20.39
CA MET A 90 0.41 -10.16 21.33
C MET A 90 -0.07 -11.58 21.63
N LEU A 91 -0.18 -12.44 20.61
CA LEU A 91 -0.59 -13.85 20.79
C LEU A 91 0.39 -14.62 21.68
N HIS A 92 1.70 -14.33 21.59
CA HIS A 92 2.70 -14.92 22.49
C HIS A 92 2.56 -14.42 23.93
N GLU A 93 2.33 -13.12 24.12
CA GLU A 93 2.18 -12.50 25.45
C GLU A 93 0.86 -12.92 26.15
N VAL A 94 -0.22 -13.14 25.39
CA VAL A 94 -1.48 -13.69 25.90
C VAL A 94 -1.26 -15.07 26.53
N ARG A 95 -0.43 -15.93 25.91
CA ARG A 95 -0.09 -17.26 26.45
C ARG A 95 0.69 -17.16 27.77
N LEU A 96 1.49 -16.10 27.92
CA LEU A 96 2.26 -15.83 29.14
C LEU A 96 1.46 -15.08 30.22
N LYS A 97 0.17 -14.81 29.99
CA LYS A 97 -0.76 -14.10 30.91
C LYS A 97 -0.30 -12.71 31.35
N LYS A 98 0.54 -12.04 30.57
CA LYS A 98 0.99 -10.67 30.85
C LYS A 98 -0.01 -9.65 30.30
N GLN A 99 -1.00 -9.25 31.12
CA GLN A 99 -2.09 -8.37 30.66
C GLN A 99 -1.65 -6.97 30.21
N GLU A 100 -0.58 -6.42 30.80
CA GLU A 100 -0.14 -5.06 30.52
C GLU A 100 0.57 -4.93 29.15
N SER A 101 1.38 -5.93 28.77
CA SER A 101 2.02 -5.98 27.45
C SER A 101 1.00 -6.18 26.33
N VAL A 102 -0.04 -6.99 26.57
CA VAL A 102 -1.14 -7.21 25.63
C VAL A 102 -1.88 -5.91 25.31
N ARG A 103 -2.22 -5.09 26.32
CA ARG A 103 -2.88 -3.79 26.10
C ARG A 103 -2.04 -2.82 25.28
N ASN A 104 -0.73 -2.78 25.52
CA ASN A 104 0.18 -1.91 24.75
C ASN A 104 0.30 -2.36 23.29
N LEU A 105 0.33 -3.67 23.05
CA LEU A 105 0.36 -4.24 21.69
C LEU A 105 -0.97 -4.03 20.97
N GLU A 106 -2.10 -4.22 21.64
CA GLU A 106 -3.44 -3.96 21.09
C GLU A 106 -3.59 -2.51 20.62
N ARG A 107 -3.13 -1.55 21.44
CA ARG A 107 -3.11 -0.13 21.08
C ARG A 107 -2.21 0.14 19.87
N THR A 108 -1.05 -0.50 19.80
CA THR A 108 -0.11 -0.36 18.68
C THR A 108 -0.72 -0.89 17.38
N ILE A 109 -1.39 -2.04 17.42
CA ILE A 109 -2.11 -2.64 16.29
C ILE A 109 -3.20 -1.68 15.80
N ALA A 110 -4.03 -1.17 16.71
CA ALA A 110 -5.13 -0.27 16.36
C ALA A 110 -4.63 1.01 15.68
N ILE A 111 -3.58 1.63 16.20
CA ILE A 111 -2.98 2.83 15.62
C ILE A 111 -2.38 2.53 14.24
N ALA A 112 -1.66 1.41 14.12
CA ALA A 112 -1.01 1.02 12.88
C ALA A 112 -2.02 0.66 11.78
N MET A 113 -3.11 -0.03 12.11
CA MET A 113 -4.21 -0.32 11.19
C MET A 113 -4.96 0.94 10.76
N ALA A 114 -5.26 1.84 11.71
CA ALA A 114 -5.90 3.11 11.39
C ALA A 114 -5.01 3.98 10.49
N GLY A 115 -3.72 4.10 10.83
CA GLY A 115 -2.73 4.82 10.04
C GLY A 115 -2.58 4.26 8.64
N ALA A 116 -2.51 2.94 8.50
CA ALA A 116 -2.47 2.26 7.21
C ALA A 116 -3.69 2.58 6.34
N ASN A 117 -4.90 2.58 6.92
CA ASN A 117 -6.13 2.89 6.19
C ASN A 117 -6.14 4.35 5.69
N TRP A 118 -5.78 5.30 6.55
CA TRP A 118 -5.68 6.72 6.16
C TRP A 118 -4.63 6.96 5.08
N LEU A 119 -3.47 6.31 5.18
CA LEU A 119 -2.41 6.41 4.19
C LEU A 119 -2.78 5.74 2.86
N ALA A 120 -3.53 4.63 2.90
CA ALA A 120 -4.06 3.99 1.70
C ALA A 120 -5.09 4.90 0.99
N LEU A 121 -5.99 5.53 1.73
CA LEU A 121 -6.93 6.52 1.17
C LEU A 121 -6.21 7.73 0.58
N GLY A 122 -5.20 8.26 1.29
CA GLY A 122 -4.37 9.36 0.80
C GLY A 122 -3.63 8.98 -0.48
N SER A 123 -3.05 7.78 -0.52
CA SER A 123 -2.37 7.24 -1.70
C SER A 123 -3.32 7.11 -2.90
N ALA A 124 -4.48 6.49 -2.71
CA ALA A 124 -5.48 6.33 -3.76
C ALA A 124 -5.94 7.68 -4.31
N THR A 125 -6.20 8.65 -3.44
CA THR A 125 -6.59 10.01 -3.83
C THR A 125 -5.50 10.69 -4.65
N ALA A 126 -4.24 10.59 -4.22
CA ALA A 126 -3.11 11.16 -4.95
C ALA A 126 -2.94 10.52 -6.34
N PHE A 127 -3.10 9.19 -6.46
CA PHE A 127 -3.09 8.52 -7.76
C PHE A 127 -4.24 8.95 -8.67
N VAL A 128 -5.46 9.08 -8.15
CA VAL A 128 -6.61 9.57 -8.93
C VAL A 128 -6.36 10.99 -9.44
N LEU A 129 -5.85 11.89 -8.60
CA LEU A 129 -5.49 13.25 -9.02
C LEU A 129 -4.38 13.24 -10.09
N GLY A 130 -3.35 12.41 -9.92
CA GLY A 130 -2.30 12.22 -10.92
C GLY A 130 -2.85 11.76 -12.27
N LEU A 131 -3.78 10.81 -12.27
CA LEU A 131 -4.47 10.34 -13.47
C LEU A 131 -5.32 11.43 -14.13
N LEU A 132 -6.04 12.25 -13.35
CA LEU A 132 -6.83 13.36 -13.88
C LEU A 132 -5.96 14.42 -14.57
N PHE A 133 -4.79 14.74 -14.00
CA PHE A 133 -3.81 15.62 -14.66
C PHE A 133 -3.30 15.01 -15.98
N GLY A 134 -2.95 13.72 -15.97
CA GLY A 134 -2.52 13.01 -17.18
C GLY A 134 -3.61 12.98 -18.26
N LEU A 135 -4.86 12.69 -17.88
CA LEU A 135 -6.00 12.68 -18.78
C LEU A 135 -6.28 14.06 -19.36
N ARG A 136 -6.21 15.11 -18.54
CA ARG A 136 -6.42 16.48 -19.03
C ARG A 136 -5.38 16.87 -20.07
N VAL A 137 -4.14 16.44 -19.88
CA VAL A 137 -3.05 16.65 -20.84
C VAL A 137 -3.33 15.87 -22.13
N PHE A 138 -3.72 14.60 -22.03
CA PHE A 138 -4.06 13.78 -23.20
C PHE A 138 -5.19 14.39 -24.04
N LEU A 139 -6.23 14.93 -23.39
CA LEU A 139 -7.35 15.61 -24.06
C LEU A 139 -7.00 16.99 -24.63
N SER A 140 -5.80 17.50 -24.35
CA SER A 140 -5.33 18.79 -24.87
C SER A 140 -4.44 18.63 -26.11
N PHE A 141 -4.17 17.39 -26.54
CA PHE A 141 -3.53 17.04 -27.80
C PHE A 141 -4.57 16.75 -28.89
#